data_AF-A0A1H7GQK7-F1
#
_entry.id   AF-A0A1H7GQK7-F1
#
_cell.length_a   1.000
_cell.length_b   1.000
_cell.length_c   1.000
_cell.angle_alpha   90.00
_cell.angle_beta   90.00
_cell.angle_gamma   90.00
#
_symmetry.space_group_name_H-M   'P 1'
#
loop_
_entity.id
_entity.type
_entity.pdbx_description
1 polymer ?
#
loop_
_entity_poly.entity_id
_entity_poly.type
_entity_poly.pdbx_seq_one_letter_code
_entity_poly.pdbx_strand_id
1 'polypeptide(L)'
;MLFKTTILFLFMPLYWSATFAQTNKKDQSFKNTTLAVPIEKAFDKTVDYLQANEMFISTMDKQAGFIQAKAFMKDRKVLSAKMGDRYTFNFILRPDEAETSLSLNIYVEEYNFGGDVKSRSYYYEDKGILKDKNTYQNILVALQDAVKE
;
A
#
# COMPACT_ATOMS: atom_id res chain seq x y z
N MET A 1 -68.09 -32.03 -11.38
CA MET A 1 -67.44 -32.17 -10.07
C MET A 1 -66.20 -31.29 -10.08
N LEU A 2 -66.14 -30.31 -9.18
CA LEU A 2 -65.09 -29.29 -9.11
C LEU A 2 -63.74 -29.90 -8.74
N PHE A 3 -62.66 -29.51 -9.42
CA PHE A 3 -61.34 -29.44 -8.80
C PHE A 3 -60.81 -28.01 -8.87
N LYS A 4 -60.58 -27.47 -7.67
CA LYS A 4 -60.23 -26.09 -7.36
C LYS A 4 -58.75 -25.84 -7.65
N THR A 5 -58.50 -24.66 -8.21
CA THR A 5 -57.42 -23.69 -7.99
C THR A 5 -56.43 -24.03 -6.87
N THR A 6 -55.12 -23.90 -7.11
CA THR A 6 -54.19 -22.98 -6.38
C THR A 6 -52.82 -22.98 -7.08
N ILE A 7 -52.47 -21.88 -7.76
CA ILE A 7 -51.08 -21.57 -8.15
C ILE A 7 -50.52 -20.72 -7.01
N LEU A 8 -49.56 -21.27 -6.25
CA LEU A 8 -48.87 -20.56 -5.19
C LEU A 8 -47.64 -19.86 -5.78
N PHE A 9 -47.75 -18.56 -6.04
CA PHE A 9 -46.62 -17.69 -6.37
C PHE A 9 -45.76 -17.48 -5.12
N LEU A 10 -44.53 -18.00 -5.15
CA LEU A 10 -43.54 -17.82 -4.08
C LEU A 10 -42.58 -16.70 -4.52
N PHE A 11 -42.99 -15.45 -4.31
CA PHE A 11 -42.10 -14.29 -4.41
C PHE A 11 -41.44 -14.06 -3.04
N MET A 12 -40.22 -14.56 -2.87
CA MET A 12 -39.35 -14.21 -1.76
C MET A 12 -38.32 -13.20 -2.29
N PRO A 13 -38.43 -11.90 -2.00
CA PRO A 13 -37.40 -10.96 -2.42
C PRO A 13 -36.16 -11.13 -1.53
N LEU A 14 -35.07 -11.59 -2.15
CA LEU A 14 -33.72 -11.62 -1.58
C LEU A 14 -33.21 -10.18 -1.35
N TYR A 15 -33.66 -9.54 -0.29
CA TYR A 15 -33.02 -8.34 0.26
C TYR A 15 -31.95 -8.74 1.28
N TRP A 16 -30.87 -9.34 0.80
CA TRP A 16 -29.65 -9.41 1.59
C TRP A 16 -28.45 -9.32 0.65
N SER A 17 -27.73 -8.19 0.73
CA SER A 17 -26.28 -8.02 0.57
C SER A 17 -25.92 -6.66 -0.03
N ALA A 18 -26.09 -5.57 0.73
CA ALA A 18 -25.48 -4.26 0.36
C ALA A 18 -24.50 -3.73 1.41
N THR A 19 -24.19 -4.50 2.46
CA THR A 19 -23.41 -4.02 3.62
C THR A 19 -21.90 -4.33 3.54
N PHE A 20 -21.42 -5.00 2.48
CA PHE A 20 -20.01 -5.43 2.39
C PHE A 20 -19.05 -4.40 1.75
N ALA A 21 -19.56 -3.31 1.16
CA ALA A 21 -18.72 -2.32 0.46
C ALA A 21 -18.15 -1.21 1.38
N GLN A 22 -18.82 -0.88 2.49
CA GLN A 22 -18.40 0.23 3.37
C GLN A 22 -17.28 -0.14 4.35
N THR A 23 -17.14 -1.40 4.72
CA THR A 23 -16.15 -1.85 5.72
C THR A 23 -14.71 -1.71 5.24
N ASN A 24 -14.45 -1.88 3.94
CA ASN A 24 -13.10 -1.82 3.35
C ASN A 24 -12.54 -0.39 3.20
N LYS A 25 -13.38 0.63 2.98
CA LYS A 25 -12.89 2.01 2.78
C LYS A 25 -12.32 2.63 4.06
N LYS A 26 -12.92 2.35 5.21
CA LYS A 26 -12.48 2.92 6.49
C LYS A 26 -11.12 2.37 6.91
N ASP A 27 -10.86 1.10 6.62
CA ASP A 27 -9.64 0.40 7.05
C ASP A 27 -8.41 0.72 6.20
N GLN A 28 -8.56 1.27 4.99
CA GLN A 28 -7.43 1.70 4.13
C GLN A 28 -7.18 3.21 4.09
N SER A 29 -7.94 4.00 4.85
CA SER A 29 -7.80 5.47 4.88
C SER A 29 -6.37 5.93 5.18
N PHE A 30 -5.66 5.24 6.07
CA PHE A 30 -4.29 5.58 6.49
C PHE A 30 -3.23 5.47 5.38
N LYS A 31 -3.58 4.89 4.23
CA LYS A 31 -2.68 4.73 3.07
C LYS A 31 -2.73 5.91 2.10
N ASN A 32 -3.60 6.87 2.34
CA ASN A 32 -3.85 7.97 1.43
C ASN A 32 -3.71 9.31 2.14
N THR A 33 -3.28 10.33 1.40
CA THR A 33 -3.27 11.71 1.87
C THR A 33 -3.52 12.66 0.69
N THR A 34 -3.70 13.94 0.99
CA THR A 34 -3.77 15.00 -0.01
C THR A 34 -2.59 15.94 0.20
N LEU A 35 -1.91 16.26 -0.90
CA LEU A 35 -0.83 17.23 -0.97
C LEU A 35 -1.39 18.53 -1.56
N ALA A 36 -1.27 19.63 -0.83
CA ALA A 36 -1.82 20.94 -1.20
C ALA A 36 -1.00 21.65 -2.31
N VAL A 37 -0.64 20.92 -3.36
CA VAL A 37 0.10 21.39 -4.53
C VAL A 37 -0.35 20.64 -5.79
N PRO A 38 -0.18 21.23 -6.98
CA PRO A 38 -0.45 20.54 -8.25
C PRO A 38 0.44 19.30 -8.45
N ILE A 39 -0.05 18.36 -9.28
CA ILE A 39 0.57 17.05 -9.49
C ILE A 39 2.04 17.10 -9.90
N GLU A 40 2.44 18.08 -10.70
CA GLU A 40 3.81 18.24 -11.17
C GLU A 40 4.75 18.51 -9.98
N LYS A 41 4.38 19.46 -9.11
CA LYS A 41 5.13 19.79 -7.90
C LYS A 41 5.10 18.63 -6.91
N ALA A 42 3.95 17.97 -6.74
CA ALA A 42 3.82 16.81 -5.85
C ALA A 42 4.73 15.65 -6.28
N PHE A 43 4.80 15.38 -7.59
CA PHE A 43 5.62 14.32 -8.14
C PHE A 43 7.11 14.61 -7.90
N ASP A 44 7.56 15.81 -8.24
CA ASP A 44 8.97 16.19 -8.09
C ASP A 44 9.37 16.20 -6.60
N LYS A 45 8.54 16.74 -5.70
CA LYS A 45 8.78 16.68 -4.25
C LYS A 45 8.78 15.25 -3.69
N THR A 46 7.98 14.35 -4.26
CA THR A 46 8.03 12.93 -3.87
C THR A 46 9.35 12.31 -4.28
N VAL A 47 9.85 12.59 -5.50
CA VAL A 47 11.18 12.13 -5.95
C VAL A 47 12.28 12.65 -5.03
N ASP A 48 12.26 13.95 -4.70
CA ASP A 48 13.24 14.57 -3.82
C ASP A 48 13.26 13.91 -2.43
N TYR A 49 12.07 13.66 -1.85
CA TYR A 49 11.92 12.95 -0.59
C TYR A 49 12.54 11.54 -0.66
N LEU A 50 12.30 10.81 -1.75
CA LEU A 50 12.85 9.46 -1.92
C LEU A 50 14.38 9.47 -1.97
N GLN A 51 14.96 10.41 -2.72
CA GLN A 51 16.41 10.54 -2.83
C GLN A 51 17.05 10.99 -1.51
N ALA A 52 16.46 11.96 -0.82
CA ALA A 52 16.93 12.45 0.48
C ALA A 52 16.94 11.37 1.57
N ASN A 53 16.06 10.36 1.45
CA ASN A 53 15.97 9.23 2.37
C ASN A 53 16.71 7.98 1.86
N GLU A 54 17.63 8.13 0.91
CA GLU A 54 18.46 7.05 0.33
C GLU A 54 17.64 5.86 -0.21
N MET A 55 16.39 6.12 -0.64
CA MET A 55 15.55 5.09 -1.25
C MET A 55 15.88 4.95 -2.74
N PHE A 56 16.02 3.70 -3.19
CA PHE A 56 16.33 3.40 -4.58
C PHE A 56 15.06 3.45 -5.44
N ILE A 57 14.93 4.46 -6.29
CA ILE A 57 13.81 4.56 -7.25
C ILE A 57 14.03 3.50 -8.34
N SER A 58 13.18 2.47 -8.36
CA SER A 58 13.29 1.37 -9.32
C SER A 58 12.50 1.61 -10.60
N THR A 59 11.42 2.37 -10.53
CA THR A 59 10.57 2.68 -11.69
C THR A 59 9.85 3.99 -11.47
N MET A 60 9.66 4.77 -12.52
CA MET A 60 8.84 5.98 -12.49
C MET A 60 8.10 6.19 -13.81
N ASP A 61 6.87 6.65 -13.72
CA ASP A 61 6.04 7.07 -14.84
C ASP A 61 5.30 8.35 -14.44
N LYS A 62 5.80 9.49 -14.93
CA LYS A 62 5.25 10.81 -14.60
C LYS A 62 3.85 11.01 -15.18
N GLN A 63 3.54 10.42 -16.33
CA GLN A 63 2.21 10.53 -16.95
C GLN A 63 1.17 9.72 -16.17
N ALA A 64 1.54 8.51 -15.75
CA ALA A 64 0.67 7.68 -14.93
C ALA A 64 0.61 8.11 -13.46
N GLY A 65 1.47 9.03 -13.03
CA GLY A 65 1.60 9.46 -11.64
C GLY A 65 2.13 8.33 -10.74
N PHE A 66 3.03 7.49 -11.25
CA PHE A 66 3.52 6.31 -10.54
C PHE A 66 5.01 6.42 -10.21
N ILE A 67 5.36 6.09 -8.97
CA ILE A 67 6.76 5.95 -8.53
C ILE A 67 6.87 4.66 -7.71
N GLN A 68 7.83 3.81 -8.06
CA GLN A 68 8.23 2.67 -7.24
C GLN A 68 9.63 2.89 -6.71
N ALA A 69 9.81 2.69 -5.40
CA ALA A 69 11.10 2.76 -4.75
C ALA A 69 11.32 1.55 -3.83
N LYS A 70 12.59 1.29 -3.49
CA LYS A 70 13.00 0.19 -2.62
C LYS A 70 13.94 0.68 -1.54
N ALA A 71 13.82 0.10 -0.35
CA ALA A 71 14.78 0.27 0.74
C ALA A 71 15.05 -1.08 1.41
N PHE A 72 16.27 -1.25 1.93
CA PHE A 72 16.64 -2.43 2.70
C PHE A 72 17.00 -2.03 4.13
N MET A 73 16.28 -2.56 5.11
CA MET A 73 16.53 -2.34 6.53
C MET A 73 17.18 -3.58 7.14
N LYS A 74 18.45 -3.49 7.52
CA LYS A 74 19.17 -4.58 8.19
C LYS A 74 18.55 -4.90 9.55
N ASP A 75 18.35 -6.17 9.84
CA ASP A 75 18.06 -6.62 11.20
C ASP A 75 19.35 -6.48 12.03
N ARG A 76 19.23 -5.97 13.25
CA ARG A 76 20.36 -5.74 14.16
C ARG A 76 20.49 -6.83 15.22
N LYS A 77 19.61 -7.83 15.22
CA LYS A 77 19.62 -8.94 16.18
C LYS A 77 20.69 -9.97 15.81
N VAL A 78 21.64 -10.17 16.72
CA VAL A 78 22.82 -11.06 16.51
C VAL A 78 22.45 -12.55 16.42
N LEU A 79 21.34 -12.97 17.04
CA LEU A 79 20.90 -14.37 17.07
C LEU A 79 19.64 -14.63 16.20
N SER A 80 19.40 -13.79 15.20
CA SER A 80 18.24 -13.88 14.32
C SER A 80 18.59 -14.59 13.02
N ALA A 81 17.71 -15.47 12.55
CA ALA A 81 17.77 -15.98 11.17
C ALA A 81 17.39 -14.90 10.15
N LYS A 82 16.70 -13.85 10.60
CA LYS A 82 16.35 -12.68 9.79
C LYS A 82 17.55 -11.76 9.69
N MET A 83 17.93 -11.46 8.46
CA MET A 83 19.04 -10.57 8.11
C MET A 83 18.55 -9.13 7.85
N GLY A 84 17.27 -8.96 7.50
CA GLY A 84 16.65 -7.66 7.29
C GLY A 84 15.32 -7.74 6.55
N ASP A 85 14.80 -6.57 6.19
CA ASP A 85 13.56 -6.38 5.46
C ASP A 85 13.84 -5.59 4.17
N ARG A 86 13.29 -6.06 3.06
CA ARG A 86 13.17 -5.28 1.83
C ARG A 86 11.77 -4.69 1.76
N TYR A 87 11.70 -3.37 1.67
CA TYR A 87 10.48 -2.64 1.45
C TYR A 87 10.39 -2.20 0.00
N THR A 88 9.26 -2.45 -0.65
CA THR A 88 8.92 -1.88 -1.95
C THR A 88 7.77 -0.90 -1.75
N PHE A 89 8.02 0.38 -2.00
CA PHE A 89 7.08 1.47 -1.87
C PHE A 89 6.51 1.82 -3.25
N ASN A 90 5.19 1.83 -3.36
CA ASN A 90 4.46 2.21 -4.56
C ASN A 90 3.66 3.48 -4.25
N PHE A 91 4.05 4.59 -4.86
CA PHE A 91 3.35 5.87 -4.79
C PHE A 91 2.49 6.05 -6.04
N ILE A 92 1.23 6.40 -5.85
CA ILE A 92 0.28 6.71 -6.91
C ILE A 92 -0.26 8.11 -6.64
N LEU A 93 0.07 9.05 -7.53
CA LEU A 93 -0.32 10.44 -7.50
C LEU A 93 -1.43 10.67 -8.54
N ARG A 94 -2.51 11.32 -8.13
CA ARG A 94 -3.64 11.68 -8.99
C ARG A 94 -3.98 13.16 -8.80
N PRO A 95 -4.29 13.89 -9.88
CA PRO A 95 -4.75 15.26 -9.74
C PRO A 95 -6.10 15.26 -9.01
N ASP A 96 -6.26 16.20 -8.09
CA ASP A 96 -7.51 16.45 -7.36
C ASP A 96 -7.75 17.96 -7.33
N GLU A 97 -8.39 18.48 -8.38
CA GLU A 97 -8.51 19.92 -8.65
C GLU A 97 -7.14 20.63 -8.68
N ALA A 98 -6.87 21.51 -7.71
CA ALA A 98 -5.60 22.23 -7.56
C ALA A 98 -4.60 21.48 -6.65
N GLU A 99 -5.02 20.37 -6.05
CA GLU A 99 -4.27 19.53 -5.13
C GLU A 99 -3.90 18.20 -5.79
N THR A 100 -3.20 17.35 -5.03
CA THR A 100 -2.81 16.02 -5.48
C THR A 100 -3.21 14.98 -4.44
N SER A 101 -4.04 14.02 -4.83
CA SER A 101 -4.27 12.82 -4.04
C SER A 101 -3.07 11.88 -4.17
N LEU A 102 -2.54 11.43 -3.04
CA LEU A 102 -1.44 10.48 -2.97
C LEU A 102 -1.90 9.20 -2.26
N SER A 103 -1.68 8.06 -2.92
CA SER A 103 -1.83 6.73 -2.34
C SER A 103 -0.47 6.04 -2.22
N LEU A 104 -0.22 5.42 -1.07
CA LEU A 104 0.99 4.65 -0.79
C LEU A 104 0.61 3.19 -0.56
N ASN A 105 1.36 2.27 -1.16
CA ASN A 105 1.35 0.85 -0.79
C ASN A 105 2.79 0.38 -0.53
N ILE A 106 2.98 -0.31 0.60
CA ILE A 106 4.29 -0.81 1.02
C ILE A 106 4.19 -2.32 1.06
N TYR A 107 5.02 -2.98 0.25
CA TYR A 107 5.17 -4.43 0.24
C TYR A 107 6.47 -4.81 0.95
N VAL A 108 6.45 -5.91 1.71
CA VAL A 108 7.56 -6.30 2.59
C VAL A 108 7.99 -7.72 2.29
N GLU A 109 9.29 -7.89 2.18
CA GLU A 109 9.93 -9.19 2.06
C GLU A 109 11.00 -9.33 3.15
N GLU A 110 10.94 -10.40 3.92
CA GLU A 110 11.94 -10.72 4.93
C GLU A 110 13.13 -11.41 4.27
N TYR A 111 14.31 -10.84 4.40
CA TYR A 111 15.55 -11.48 3.98
C TYR A 111 16.05 -12.39 5.09
N ASN A 112 16.00 -13.69 4.84
CA ASN A 112 16.31 -14.72 5.82
C ASN A 112 17.53 -15.54 5.39
N PHE A 113 18.26 -16.02 6.38
CA PHE A 113 19.28 -17.05 6.25
C PHE A 113 18.77 -18.35 6.89
N GLY A 114 18.94 -19.46 6.18
CA GLY A 114 18.61 -20.80 6.69
C GLY A 114 19.53 -21.88 6.12
N GLY A 115 19.35 -23.11 6.59
CA GLY A 115 20.16 -24.27 6.20
C GLY A 115 21.22 -24.65 7.23
N ASP A 116 21.90 -25.77 6.99
CA ASP A 116 22.90 -26.34 7.91
C ASP A 116 24.28 -25.68 7.73
N VAL A 117 25.22 -25.95 8.64
CA VAL A 117 26.60 -25.39 8.61
C VAL A 117 27.29 -25.62 7.27
N LYS A 118 26.94 -26.71 6.57
CA LYS A 118 27.50 -27.10 5.27
C LYS A 118 26.71 -26.60 4.06
N SER A 119 25.53 -26.02 4.24
CA SER A 119 24.66 -25.56 3.15
C SER A 119 23.85 -24.32 3.58
N ARG A 120 24.50 -23.17 3.60
CA ARG A 120 23.84 -21.89 3.89
C ARG A 120 23.06 -21.41 2.68
N SER A 121 21.78 -21.10 2.87
CA SER A 121 20.89 -20.57 1.85
C SER A 121 20.33 -19.24 2.31
N TYR A 122 20.23 -18.30 1.38
CA TYR A 122 19.63 -16.99 1.60
C TYR A 122 18.41 -16.85 0.71
N TYR A 123 17.30 -16.38 1.25
CA TYR A 123 16.06 -16.25 0.52
C TYR A 123 15.23 -15.07 1.02
N TYR A 124 14.30 -14.63 0.18
CA TYR A 124 13.29 -13.65 0.54
C TYR A 124 11.97 -14.38 0.83
N GLU A 125 11.40 -14.11 1.99
CA GLU A 125 10.06 -14.55 2.35
C GLU A 125 9.07 -13.39 2.13
N ASP A 126 8.08 -13.61 1.28
CA ASP A 126 7.01 -12.65 1.04
C ASP A 126 6.12 -12.48 2.29
N LYS A 127 6.04 -11.27 2.84
CA LYS A 127 5.14 -10.92 3.96
C LYS A 127 3.89 -10.16 3.50
N GLY A 128 3.79 -9.85 2.21
CA GLY A 128 2.67 -9.12 1.62
C GLY A 128 2.71 -7.63 1.90
N ILE A 129 1.52 -7.04 1.94
CA ILE A 129 1.35 -5.60 2.20
C ILE A 129 1.54 -5.31 3.69
N LEU A 130 2.37 -4.31 4.00
CA LEU A 130 2.59 -3.82 5.35
C LEU A 130 1.27 -3.34 5.97
N LYS A 131 1.03 -3.75 7.22
CA LYS A 131 -0.18 -3.38 7.99
C LYS A 131 0.07 -2.31 9.06
N ASP A 132 1.34 -1.95 9.29
CA ASP A 132 1.71 -0.95 10.30
C ASP A 132 1.29 0.46 9.87
N LYS A 133 0.26 1.01 10.53
CA LYS A 133 -0.32 2.31 10.16
C LYS A 133 0.64 3.47 10.39
N ASN A 134 1.50 3.38 11.42
CA ASN A 134 2.42 4.44 11.80
C ASN A 134 3.47 4.68 10.71
N THR A 135 4.02 3.61 10.12
CA THR A 135 4.97 3.73 9.00
C THR A 135 4.38 4.51 7.83
N TYR A 136 3.12 4.23 7.45
CA TYR A 136 2.44 4.97 6.40
C TYR A 136 2.26 6.44 6.79
N GLN A 137 1.73 6.71 7.97
CA GLN A 137 1.47 8.08 8.42
C GLN A 137 2.74 8.92 8.49
N ASN A 138 3.84 8.37 8.99
CA ASN A 138 5.12 9.08 9.06
C ASN A 138 5.59 9.52 7.67
N ILE A 139 5.51 8.63 6.67
CA ILE A 139 5.91 8.96 5.29
C ILE A 139 4.96 9.99 4.67
N LEU A 140 3.65 9.81 4.84
CA LEU A 140 2.65 10.71 4.25
C LEU A 140 2.71 12.10 4.86
N VAL A 141 2.91 12.22 6.18
CA VAL A 141 3.09 13.52 6.86
C VAL A 141 4.38 14.19 6.42
N ALA A 142 5.48 13.45 6.33
CA ALA A 142 6.75 14.02 5.84
C ALA A 142 6.62 14.60 4.42
N LEU A 143 5.88 13.91 3.53
CA LEU A 143 5.58 14.42 2.20
C LEU A 143 4.65 15.66 2.23
N GLN A 144 3.65 15.68 3.11
CA GLN A 144 2.79 16.86 3.30
C GLN A 144 3.57 18.07 3.81
N ASP A 145 4.60 17.87 4.62
CA ASP A 145 5.45 18.96 5.09
C ASP A 145 6.44 19.41 4.01
N ALA A 146 7.06 18.48 3.28
CA ALA A 146 8.00 18.78 2.20
C ALA A 146 7.40 19.61 1.05
N VAL A 147 6.09 19.55 0.82
CA VAL A 147 5.42 20.35 -0.23
C VAL A 147 5.09 21.78 0.19
N LYS A 148 5.11 22.08 1.51
CA LYS A 148 4.85 23.43 2.06
C LYS A 148 6.08 24.34 1.95
N GLU A 149 7.27 23.76 1.95
CA GLU A 149 8.56 24.42 1.72
C GLU A 149 8.79 24.73 0.23
#